data_AF-A0A4D6XEB9-F1
#
_entry.id   AF-A0A4D6XEB9-F1
#
_cell.length_a   1.000
_cell.length_b   1.000
_cell.length_c   1.000
_cell.angle_alpha   90.00
_cell.angle_beta   90.00
_cell.angle_gamma   90.00
#
_symmetry.space_group_name_H-M   'P 1'
#
loop_
_entity.id
_entity.type
_entity.pdbx_description
1 polymer ?
#
loop_
_entity_poly.entity_id
_entity_poly.type
_entity_poly.pdbx_seq_one_letter_code
_entity_poly.pdbx_strand_id
1 'polypeptide(L)'
;MQQDDATLARFEAIHTQINDAIRADHEARWMQTVGGFTGNRVPVQGMYVMTGPHGYSALGSIGWVAQVRLKQGQFGSDNYILCQADNGPRLMQHSNNVFYPLTPEEVELVRPFFVERLPENEDFCHGYSLGTEETRAVGFLIDPPECFEPRGGEGARLKMTTIGADGSKTITDTVFL
;
A
#
# COMPACT_ATOMS: atom_id res chain seq x y z
N MET A 1 18.79 8.39 -14.27
CA MET A 1 19.97 7.55 -14.02
C MET A 1 19.54 6.12 -14.29
N GLN A 2 20.08 5.46 -15.31
CA GLN A 2 19.82 4.04 -15.55
C GLN A 2 20.54 3.28 -14.43
N GLN A 3 19.82 2.50 -13.62
CA GLN A 3 20.50 1.56 -12.71
C GLN A 3 21.31 0.60 -13.57
N ASP A 4 22.53 0.26 -13.14
CA ASP A 4 23.31 -0.76 -13.84
C ASP A 4 22.61 -2.13 -13.73
N ASP A 5 22.78 -2.99 -14.73
CA ASP A 5 22.11 -4.29 -14.81
C ASP A 5 22.40 -5.19 -13.60
N ALA A 6 23.56 -4.98 -12.94
CA ALA A 6 23.94 -5.70 -11.73
C ALA A 6 23.11 -5.28 -10.50
N THR A 7 22.83 -3.99 -10.36
CA THR A 7 21.96 -3.43 -9.32
C THR A 7 20.53 -3.95 -9.49
N LEU A 8 20.02 -3.96 -10.72
CA LEU A 8 18.71 -4.52 -11.03
C LEU A 8 18.62 -6.00 -10.66
N ALA A 9 19.56 -6.82 -11.13
CA ALA A 9 19.58 -8.25 -10.84
C ALA A 9 19.66 -8.55 -9.33
N ARG A 10 20.46 -7.75 -8.59
CA ARG A 10 20.54 -7.85 -7.13
C ARG A 10 19.19 -7.52 -6.48
N PHE A 11 18.49 -6.49 -6.94
CA PHE A 11 17.17 -6.15 -6.41
C PHE A 11 16.16 -7.26 -6.67
N GLU A 12 16.13 -7.80 -7.89
CA GLU A 12 15.22 -8.90 -8.26
C GLU A 12 15.45 -10.16 -7.41
N ALA A 13 16.71 -10.46 -7.09
CA ALA A 13 17.06 -11.55 -6.19
C ALA A 13 16.51 -11.31 -4.76
N ILE A 14 16.69 -10.11 -4.23
CA ILE A 14 16.16 -9.73 -2.90
C ILE A 14 14.63 -9.75 -2.91
N HIS A 15 14.00 -9.20 -3.94
CA HIS A 15 12.55 -9.24 -4.11
C HIS A 15 12.03 -10.69 -4.11
N THR A 16 12.68 -11.57 -4.87
CA THR A 16 12.31 -13.00 -4.92
C THR A 16 12.45 -13.64 -3.55
N GLN A 17 13.55 -13.39 -2.85
CA GLN A 17 13.77 -13.87 -1.48
C GLN A 17 12.66 -13.43 -0.53
N ILE A 18 12.29 -12.14 -0.54
CA ILE A 18 11.23 -11.60 0.33
C ILE A 18 9.87 -12.21 -0.03
N ASN A 19 9.55 -12.30 -1.32
CA ASN A 19 8.31 -12.89 -1.79
C ASN A 19 8.18 -14.37 -1.37
N ASP A 20 9.26 -15.14 -1.50
CA ASP A 20 9.28 -16.55 -1.12
C ASP A 20 9.17 -16.72 0.40
N ALA A 21 9.79 -15.84 1.19
CA ALA A 21 9.62 -15.80 2.65
C ALA A 21 8.18 -15.48 3.05
N ILE A 22 7.55 -14.48 2.42
CA ILE A 22 6.14 -14.15 2.64
C ILE A 22 5.24 -15.35 2.32
N ARG A 23 5.52 -16.07 1.21
CA ARG A 23 4.74 -17.25 0.81
C ARG A 23 4.94 -18.42 1.77
N ALA A 24 6.15 -18.64 2.26
CA ALA A 24 6.45 -19.69 3.22
C ALA A 24 5.70 -19.48 4.54
N ASP A 25 5.62 -18.23 5.01
CA ASP A 25 4.98 -17.85 6.27
C ASP A 25 3.65 -17.10 6.07
N HIS A 26 2.90 -17.45 5.01
CA HIS A 26 1.76 -16.68 4.54
C HIS A 26 0.72 -16.37 5.63
N GLU A 27 0.29 -17.34 6.41
CA GLU A 27 -0.71 -17.13 7.47
C GLU A 27 -0.24 -16.09 8.50
N ALA A 28 1.01 -16.19 8.94
CA ALA A 28 1.58 -15.26 9.91
C ALA A 28 1.75 -13.85 9.31
N ARG A 29 2.22 -13.77 8.06
CA ARG A 29 2.44 -12.50 7.36
C ARG A 29 1.12 -11.83 6.97
N TRP A 30 0.12 -12.60 6.55
CA TRP A 30 -1.24 -12.12 6.25
C TRP A 30 -1.86 -11.42 7.46
N MET A 31 -1.68 -12.00 8.64
CA MET A 31 -2.13 -11.42 9.91
C MET A 31 -1.41 -10.14 10.31
N GLN A 32 -0.43 -9.66 9.55
CA GLN A 32 0.25 -8.38 9.76
C GLN A 32 -0.01 -7.37 8.64
N THR A 33 -0.75 -7.77 7.61
CA THR A 33 -1.02 -6.91 6.46
C THR A 33 -1.75 -5.63 6.86
N VAL A 34 -1.48 -4.59 6.07
CA VAL A 34 -2.10 -3.27 6.16
C VAL A 34 -2.77 -2.92 4.83
N GLY A 35 -3.74 -2.00 4.86
CA GLY A 35 -4.54 -1.64 3.70
C GLY A 35 -5.64 -2.65 3.34
N GLY A 36 -6.02 -2.68 2.08
CA GLY A 36 -7.14 -3.46 1.54
C GLY A 36 -8.52 -2.92 1.89
N PHE A 37 -9.56 -3.52 1.30
CA PHE A 37 -10.96 -3.10 1.49
C PHE A 37 -11.47 -3.31 2.93
N THR A 38 -10.86 -4.21 3.70
CA THR A 38 -11.27 -4.56 5.08
C THR A 38 -10.51 -3.81 6.18
N GLY A 39 -9.47 -3.04 5.83
CA GLY A 39 -9.02 -1.83 6.54
C GLY A 39 -8.81 -1.86 8.07
N ASN A 40 -8.61 -3.02 8.71
CA ASN A 40 -8.48 -3.04 10.17
C ASN A 40 -7.12 -2.53 10.68
N ARG A 41 -6.13 -2.31 9.79
CA ARG A 41 -4.79 -1.86 10.16
C ARG A 41 -4.28 -0.80 9.20
N VAL A 42 -3.90 0.33 9.78
CA VAL A 42 -3.32 1.48 9.09
C VAL A 42 -1.80 1.38 9.20
N PRO A 43 -1.05 1.58 8.09
CA PRO A 43 0.42 1.63 8.17
C PRO A 43 0.89 2.84 8.99
N VAL A 44 2.18 2.87 9.29
CA VAL A 44 2.84 4.07 9.84
C VAL A 44 3.66 4.77 8.75
N GLN A 45 3.89 6.07 8.92
CA GLN A 45 4.71 6.85 7.99
C GLN A 45 6.13 6.28 7.94
N GLY A 46 6.66 6.09 6.73
CA GLY A 46 7.98 5.50 6.50
C GLY A 46 8.04 3.98 6.60
N MET A 47 6.92 3.29 6.87
CA MET A 47 6.88 1.82 6.90
C MET A 47 7.24 1.25 5.52
N TYR A 48 8.24 0.39 5.46
CA TYR A 48 8.55 -0.39 4.26
C TYR A 48 7.53 -1.51 4.09
N VAL A 49 7.00 -1.63 2.88
CA VAL A 49 5.98 -2.61 2.52
C VAL A 49 6.25 -3.22 1.14
N MET A 50 5.77 -4.45 0.97
CA MET A 50 5.65 -5.12 -0.31
C MET A 50 4.17 -5.18 -0.71
N THR A 51 3.86 -4.74 -1.93
CA THR A 51 2.53 -4.83 -2.51
C THR A 51 2.26 -6.25 -2.99
N GLY A 52 1.00 -6.69 -2.97
CA GLY A 52 0.60 -7.89 -3.71
C GLY A 52 0.93 -7.79 -5.21
N PRO A 53 0.90 -8.91 -5.96
CA PRO A 53 1.21 -8.91 -7.39
C PRO A 53 0.22 -8.00 -8.14
N HIS A 54 0.73 -6.85 -8.57
CA HIS A 54 0.10 -5.99 -9.56
C HIS A 54 1.04 -5.95 -10.74
N GLY A 55 0.48 -5.94 -11.97
CA GLY A 55 1.17 -6.20 -13.23
C GLY A 55 2.31 -5.24 -13.63
N TYR A 56 2.93 -4.57 -12.67
CA TYR A 56 4.17 -3.83 -12.78
C TYR A 56 5.36 -4.67 -12.28
N SER A 57 6.56 -4.26 -12.66
CA SER A 57 7.82 -4.97 -12.40
C SER A 57 8.05 -5.29 -10.92
N ALA A 58 8.89 -6.28 -10.64
CA ALA A 58 9.37 -6.61 -9.28
C ALA A 58 9.97 -5.40 -8.54
N LEU A 59 10.49 -4.41 -9.28
CA LEU A 59 10.97 -3.15 -8.72
C LEU A 59 9.86 -2.25 -8.17
N GLY A 60 8.68 -2.28 -8.80
CA GLY A 60 7.53 -1.46 -8.45
C GLY A 60 6.63 -2.11 -7.39
N SER A 61 7.06 -3.19 -6.73
CA SER A 61 6.28 -3.86 -5.68
C SER A 61 6.81 -3.61 -4.27
N ILE A 62 7.99 -3.02 -4.10
CA ILE A 62 8.56 -2.70 -2.79
C ILE A 62 8.74 -1.18 -2.66
N GLY A 63 8.28 -0.64 -1.54
CA GLY A 63 8.38 0.79 -1.25
C GLY A 63 8.16 1.10 0.22
N TRP A 64 8.30 2.37 0.60
CA TRP A 64 7.91 2.87 1.92
C TRP A 64 6.71 3.81 1.84
N VAL A 65 5.86 3.80 2.86
CA VAL A 65 4.60 4.55 2.89
C VAL A 65 4.87 6.03 3.21
N ALA A 66 4.62 6.91 2.23
CA ALA A 66 4.82 8.35 2.39
C ALA A 66 3.56 9.03 2.98
N GLN A 67 2.39 8.65 2.47
CA GLN A 67 1.11 9.29 2.78
C GLN A 67 -0.05 8.33 2.49
N VAL A 68 -1.16 8.48 3.21
CA VAL A 68 -2.42 7.77 3.01
C VAL A 68 -3.56 8.79 2.91
N ARG A 69 -4.29 8.76 1.80
CA ARG A 69 -5.48 9.57 1.57
C ARG A 69 -6.71 8.69 1.72
N LEU A 70 -7.42 8.84 2.83
CA LEU A 70 -8.51 7.97 3.23
C LEU A 70 -9.67 8.09 2.25
N LYS A 71 -10.22 6.94 1.84
CA LYS A 71 -11.38 6.82 0.93
C LYS A 71 -11.25 7.50 -0.44
N GLN A 72 -10.03 7.91 -0.80
CA GLN A 72 -9.74 8.66 -2.04
C GLN A 72 -9.14 7.77 -3.16
N GLY A 73 -9.12 6.45 -2.97
CA GLY A 73 -8.69 5.45 -3.95
C GLY A 73 -9.86 4.87 -4.75
N GLN A 74 -9.57 3.91 -5.63
CA GLN A 74 -10.58 3.18 -6.39
C GLN A 74 -11.60 2.50 -5.46
N PHE A 75 -12.88 2.54 -5.84
CA PHE A 75 -13.99 1.91 -5.09
C PHE A 75 -14.12 2.40 -3.64
N GLY A 76 -13.70 3.64 -3.36
CA GLY A 76 -13.68 4.19 -2.01
C GLY A 76 -12.68 3.52 -1.07
N SER A 77 -11.68 2.82 -1.61
CA SER A 77 -10.51 2.38 -0.83
C SER A 77 -9.65 3.58 -0.43
N ASP A 78 -8.72 3.37 0.49
CA ASP A 78 -7.70 4.39 0.75
C ASP A 78 -6.69 4.43 -0.40
N ASN A 79 -6.18 5.62 -0.69
CA ASN A 79 -5.11 5.83 -1.67
C ASN A 79 -3.78 5.97 -0.94
N TYR A 80 -2.88 5.02 -1.17
CA TYR A 80 -1.56 4.95 -0.56
C TYR A 80 -0.54 5.52 -1.53
N ILE A 81 0.24 6.50 -1.06
CA ILE A 81 1.39 7.02 -1.78
C ILE A 81 2.62 6.32 -1.23
N LEU A 82 3.23 5.46 -2.05
CA LEU A 82 4.46 4.77 -1.73
C LEU A 82 5.62 5.41 -2.47
N CYS A 83 6.77 5.58 -1.81
CA CYS A 83 8.02 5.78 -2.51
C CYS A 83 8.63 4.41 -2.82
N GLN A 84 8.86 4.10 -4.09
CA GLN A 84 9.31 2.79 -4.57
C GLN A 84 10.71 2.82 -5.15
N ALA A 85 11.38 1.66 -5.14
CA ALA A 85 12.78 1.52 -5.53
C ALA A 85 13.05 1.52 -7.07
N ASP A 86 12.02 1.68 -7.91
CA ASP A 86 12.10 1.53 -9.37
C ASP A 86 12.96 2.59 -10.09
N ASN A 87 14.20 2.22 -10.44
CA ASN A 87 15.15 3.07 -11.14
C ASN A 87 15.37 4.42 -10.42
N GLY A 88 15.44 4.33 -9.09
CA GLY A 88 15.48 5.46 -8.16
C GLY A 88 14.13 5.69 -7.46
N PRO A 89 14.15 6.36 -6.31
CA PRO A 89 12.96 6.56 -5.46
C PRO A 89 11.86 7.39 -6.14
N ARG A 90 10.77 6.73 -6.54
CA ARG A 90 9.60 7.35 -7.21
C ARG A 90 8.34 7.21 -6.38
N LEU A 91 7.52 8.27 -6.36
CA LEU A 91 6.21 8.21 -5.74
C LEU A 91 5.21 7.52 -6.67
N MET A 92 4.53 6.50 -6.16
CA MET A 92 3.49 5.77 -6.88
C MET A 92 2.24 5.65 -6.02
N GLN A 93 1.09 5.72 -6.67
CA GLN A 93 -0.21 5.55 -6.05
C GLN A 93 -0.63 4.10 -6.08
N HIS A 94 -1.20 3.65 -4.98
CA HIS A 94 -1.78 2.32 -4.82
C HIS A 94 -3.17 2.47 -4.22
N SER A 95 -4.15 1.83 -4.84
CA SER A 95 -5.53 1.82 -4.36
C SER A 95 -6.08 0.42 -4.45
N ASN A 96 -6.92 0.03 -3.49
CA ASN A 96 -7.44 -1.33 -3.37
C ASN A 96 -6.34 -2.40 -3.21
N ASN A 97 -5.21 -2.00 -2.64
CA ASN A 97 -4.05 -2.85 -2.38
C ASN A 97 -4.00 -3.33 -0.92
N VAL A 98 -3.61 -4.58 -0.73
CA VAL A 98 -3.09 -5.09 0.54
C VAL A 98 -1.57 -5.06 0.48
N PHE A 99 -0.95 -4.71 1.60
CA PHE A 99 0.49 -4.60 1.73
C PHE A 99 1.01 -5.47 2.86
N TYR A 100 2.14 -6.13 2.61
CA TYR A 100 2.89 -6.89 3.61
C TYR A 100 3.99 -5.99 4.18
N PRO A 101 3.98 -5.67 5.49
CA PRO A 101 5.11 -5.01 6.11
C PRO A 101 6.38 -5.86 5.96
N LEU A 102 7.50 -5.22 5.66
CA LEU A 102 8.82 -5.87 5.66
C LEU A 102 9.32 -6.04 7.11
N THR A 103 10.04 -7.13 7.38
CA THR A 103 10.76 -7.28 8.65
C THR A 103 11.98 -6.35 8.70
N PRO A 104 12.53 -6.05 9.89
CA PRO A 104 13.75 -5.25 10.00
C PRO A 104 14.90 -5.78 9.13
N GLU A 105 15.07 -7.10 9.06
CA GLU A 105 16.10 -7.73 8.25
C GLU A 105 15.86 -7.54 6.75
N GLU A 106 14.60 -7.64 6.30
CA GLU A 106 14.21 -7.39 4.91
C GLU A 106 14.40 -5.91 4.55
N VAL A 107 14.13 -4.99 5.48
CA VAL A 107 14.36 -3.55 5.32
C VAL A 107 15.84 -3.26 5.07
N GLU A 108 16.75 -3.85 5.83
CA GLU A 108 18.19 -3.66 5.63
C GLU A 108 18.66 -4.13 4.23
N LEU A 109 18.02 -5.16 3.67
CA LEU A 109 18.34 -5.63 2.32
C LEU A 109 17.92 -4.63 1.24
N VAL A 110 16.74 -4.01 1.39
CA VAL A 110 16.16 -3.13 0.36
C VAL A 110 16.54 -1.66 0.52
N ARG A 111 16.92 -1.20 1.71
CA ARG A 111 17.30 0.19 2.00
C ARG A 111 18.32 0.79 1.01
N PRO A 112 19.39 0.09 0.61
CA PRO A 112 20.38 0.63 -0.33
C PRO A 112 19.82 1.07 -1.69
N PHE A 113 18.64 0.58 -2.09
CA PHE A 113 18.03 0.90 -3.38
C PHE A 113 17.19 2.18 -3.36
N PHE A 114 16.93 2.74 -2.18
CA PHE A 114 16.24 4.01 -2.01
C PHE A 114 17.20 5.22 -2.04
N VAL A 115 18.51 4.96 -2.11
CA VAL A 115 19.59 5.95 -2.24
C VAL A 115 19.40 7.09 -1.22
N GLU A 116 19.13 8.32 -1.67
CA GLU A 116 18.99 9.52 -0.80
C GLU A 116 17.57 9.70 -0.23
N ARG A 117 16.54 9.06 -0.80
CA ARG A 117 15.16 9.16 -0.29
C ARG A 117 14.82 8.02 0.64
N LEU A 118 15.46 8.06 1.79
CA LEU A 118 15.08 7.26 2.95
C LEU A 118 13.98 8.00 3.72
N PRO A 119 13.04 7.30 4.38
CA PRO A 119 11.97 7.93 5.14
C PRO A 119 12.44 8.96 6.16
N GLU A 120 13.56 8.70 6.84
CA GLU A 120 14.13 9.61 7.85
C GLU A 120 14.77 10.88 7.27
N ASN A 121 15.07 10.89 5.98
CA ASN A 121 15.64 12.05 5.29
C ASN A 121 14.56 12.89 4.59
N GLU A 122 13.32 12.42 4.60
CA GLU A 122 12.21 13.01 3.86
C GLU A 122 11.52 14.09 4.69
N ASP A 123 11.31 15.27 4.08
CA ASP A 123 10.55 16.34 4.70
C ASP A 123 9.05 16.23 4.35
N PHE A 124 8.30 15.60 5.26
CA PHE A 124 6.86 15.40 5.12
C PHE A 124 6.02 16.68 5.26
N CYS A 125 6.60 17.80 5.72
CA CYS A 125 5.85 19.04 5.96
C CYS A 125 5.34 19.69 4.67
N HIS A 126 6.00 19.43 3.53
CA HIS A 126 5.60 19.98 2.23
C HIS A 126 4.47 19.21 1.56
N GLY A 127 4.14 18.00 2.06
CA GLY A 127 3.14 17.13 1.47
C GLY A 127 3.51 16.64 0.06
N TYR A 128 2.63 15.82 -0.50
CA TYR A 128 2.84 15.18 -1.80
C TYR A 128 1.76 15.55 -2.80
N SER A 129 2.15 15.75 -4.07
CA SER A 129 1.25 15.93 -5.19
C SER A 129 1.13 14.64 -6.02
N LEU A 130 -0.02 14.48 -6.66
CA LEU A 130 -0.39 13.33 -7.50
C LEU A 130 -0.62 13.80 -8.94
N GLY A 131 0.45 14.28 -9.57
CA GLY A 131 0.45 14.76 -10.96
C GLY A 131 0.57 16.28 -11.06
N THR A 132 -0.37 17.03 -10.47
CA THR A 132 -0.35 18.50 -10.47
C THR A 132 -0.20 19.06 -9.07
N GLU A 133 0.37 20.26 -8.92
CA GLU A 133 0.55 20.90 -7.61
C GLU A 133 -0.77 21.14 -6.86
N GLU A 134 -1.88 21.32 -7.58
CA GLU A 134 -3.22 21.50 -7.03
C GLU A 134 -3.71 20.28 -6.23
N THR A 135 -3.16 19.10 -6.51
CA THR A 135 -3.48 17.85 -5.79
C THR A 135 -2.60 17.64 -4.55
N ARG A 136 -1.75 18.61 -4.21
CA ARG A 136 -0.84 18.54 -3.06
C ARG A 136 -1.65 18.45 -1.77
N ALA A 137 -1.28 17.49 -0.94
CA ALA A 137 -1.88 17.32 0.37
C ALA A 137 -0.79 17.12 1.42
N VAL A 138 -0.96 17.77 2.57
CA VAL A 138 -0.03 17.76 3.70
C VAL A 138 -0.59 16.86 4.80
N GLY A 139 0.29 16.09 5.43
CA GLY A 139 -0.07 15.13 6.48
C GLY A 139 0.13 13.69 6.04
N PHE A 140 0.09 12.78 7.02
CA PHE A 140 0.24 11.36 6.80
C PHE A 140 -1.09 10.68 6.49
N LEU A 141 -2.07 10.79 7.40
CA LEU A 141 -3.45 10.35 7.17
C LEU A 141 -4.29 11.59 6.82
N ILE A 142 -4.88 11.58 5.64
CA ILE A 142 -5.67 12.70 5.14
C ILE A 142 -7.09 12.25 4.90
N ASP A 143 -8.01 12.87 5.63
CA ASP A 143 -9.44 12.70 5.41
C ASP A 143 -9.86 13.25 4.04
N PRO A 144 -10.90 12.67 3.42
CA PRO A 144 -11.48 13.24 2.23
C PRO A 144 -12.01 14.66 2.51
N PRO A 145 -11.90 15.60 1.55
CA PRO A 145 -12.53 16.92 1.68
C PRO A 145 -14.04 16.83 1.97
N GLU A 146 -14.61 17.89 2.55
CA GLU A 146 -16.07 17.99 2.66
C GLU A 146 -16.73 17.82 1.28
N CYS A 147 -17.82 17.04 1.24
CA CYS A 147 -18.55 16.69 0.03
C CYS A 147 -17.75 15.88 -1.02
N PHE A 148 -16.65 15.24 -0.64
CA PHE A 148 -15.93 14.34 -1.54
C PHE A 148 -16.78 13.11 -1.89
N GLU A 149 -16.99 12.90 -3.20
CA GLU A 149 -17.63 11.69 -3.71
C GLU A 149 -16.57 10.66 -4.15
N PRO A 150 -16.58 9.44 -3.59
CA PRO A 150 -15.63 8.39 -3.98
C PRO A 150 -15.68 8.07 -5.48
N ARG A 151 -14.50 8.01 -6.12
CA ARG A 151 -14.40 7.59 -7.52
C ARG A 151 -14.65 6.10 -7.65
N GLY A 152 -15.67 5.73 -8.43
CA GLY A 152 -16.01 4.32 -8.72
C GLY A 152 -17.15 3.75 -7.88
N GLY A 153 -18.00 4.61 -7.32
CA GLY A 153 -19.11 4.20 -6.46
C GLY A 153 -18.60 3.67 -5.12
N GLU A 154 -19.40 3.80 -4.07
CA GLU A 154 -19.39 2.73 -3.08
C GLU A 154 -19.66 1.46 -3.90
N GLY A 155 -18.73 0.51 -4.01
CA GLY A 155 -19.12 -0.82 -4.49
C GLY A 155 -20.29 -1.21 -3.60
N ALA A 156 -21.51 -1.25 -4.15
CA ALA A 156 -22.71 -1.06 -3.35
C ALA A 156 -22.72 -2.11 -2.23
N ARG A 157 -22.43 -1.69 -0.99
CA ARG A 157 -22.13 -2.67 0.05
C ARG A 157 -23.45 -3.14 0.62
N LEU A 158 -23.89 -4.32 0.19
CA LEU A 158 -25.07 -4.94 0.78
C LEU A 158 -24.62 -5.82 1.94
N LYS A 159 -24.80 -5.30 3.16
CA LYS A 159 -24.65 -6.10 4.38
C LYS A 159 -25.99 -6.70 4.77
N MET A 160 -26.17 -7.99 4.50
CA MET A 160 -27.37 -8.73 4.89
C MET A 160 -27.11 -9.52 6.16
N THR A 161 -27.96 -9.37 7.18
CA THR A 161 -27.93 -10.21 8.38
C THR A 161 -29.16 -11.11 8.37
N THR A 162 -28.95 -12.41 8.28
CA THR A 162 -30.00 -13.42 8.42
C THR A 162 -30.02 -13.92 9.85
N ILE A 163 -31.19 -13.91 10.49
CA ILE A 163 -31.40 -14.49 11.82
C ILE A 163 -32.14 -15.82 11.65
N GLY A 164 -31.51 -16.91 12.05
CA GLY A 164 -32.11 -18.25 12.06
C GLY A 164 -33.20 -18.38 13.13
N ALA A 165 -34.06 -19.38 12.99
CA ALA A 165 -35.15 -19.64 13.96
C ALA A 165 -34.64 -19.99 15.38
N ASP A 166 -33.37 -20.38 15.49
CA ASP A 166 -32.63 -20.64 16.73
C ASP A 166 -31.91 -19.39 17.28
N GLY A 167 -32.05 -18.23 16.63
CA GLY A 167 -31.38 -16.98 16.99
C GLY A 167 -29.94 -16.86 16.46
N SER A 168 -29.45 -17.82 15.68
CA SER A 168 -28.15 -17.72 15.01
C SER A 168 -28.11 -16.54 14.04
N LYS A 169 -26.98 -15.84 13.95
CA LYS A 169 -26.80 -14.70 13.04
C LYS A 169 -25.77 -15.05 11.96
N THR A 170 -26.19 -14.98 10.71
CA THR A 170 -25.30 -15.06 9.55
C THR A 170 -25.21 -13.70 8.92
N ILE A 171 -24.00 -13.18 8.76
CA ILE A 171 -23.75 -11.90 8.09
C ILE A 171 -23.14 -12.20 6.73
N THR A 172 -23.80 -11.76 5.66
CA THR A 172 -23.28 -11.79 4.30
C THR A 172 -22.93 -10.37 3.88
N ASP A 173 -21.68 -10.17 3.46
CA ASP A 173 -21.18 -8.90 2.93
C ASP A 173 -20.98 -9.08 1.42
N THR A 174 -21.87 -8.47 0.63
CA THR A 174 -21.78 -8.52 -0.84
C THR A 174 -21.25 -7.20 -1.35
N VAL A 175 -20.16 -7.28 -2.11
CA VAL A 175 -19.56 -6.15 -2.82
C VAL A 175 -19.85 -6.32 -4.31
N PHE A 176 -20.60 -5.41 -4.91
CA PHE A 176 -20.79 -5.38 -6.36
C PHE A 176 -19.59 -4.67 -7.01
N LEU A 177 -18.90 -5.40 -7.88
CA LEU A 177 -17.79 -4.93 -8.72
C LEU A 177 -18.30 -4.44 -10.07
#